data_AF-A0A420NMH1-F1
#
_entry.id   AF-A0A420NMH1-F1
#
_cell.length_a   1.000
_cell.length_b   1.000
_cell.length_c   1.000
_cell.angle_alpha   90.00
_cell.angle_beta   90.00
_cell.angle_gamma   90.00
#
_symmetry.space_group_name_H-M   'P 1'
#
loop_
_entity.id
_entity.type
_entity.pdbx_description
1 polymer ?
#
loop_
_entity_poly.entity_id
_entity_poly.type
_entity_poly.pdbx_seq_one_letter_code
_entity_poly.pdbx_strand_id
1 'polypeptide(L)'
;MEKVIADSQARLKAEDAMRLRKGDLEEDIDRDSAWVKRLGWVKHFGSRDLLDVFEAAEWIRAKAATNGRAQQEGEQVTRERLLLVRLGKSFDREVDRCCWRLNSVPTETLQWLASVTATNPSGMPFGSKGKEASMSKYRSVGHRYLSFC
;
A
#
# COMPACT_ATOMS: atom_id res chain seq x y z
N MET A 1 38.29 17.87 -25.85
CA MET A 1 38.02 16.74 -24.93
C MET A 1 36.98 17.11 -23.88
N GLU A 2 37.09 18.24 -23.20
CA GLU A 2 36.15 18.65 -22.13
C GLU A 2 34.68 18.76 -22.57
N LYS A 3 34.39 19.29 -23.77
CA LYS A 3 33.01 19.34 -24.31
C LYS A 3 32.37 17.96 -24.48
N VAL A 4 33.13 16.97 -24.93
CA VAL A 4 32.65 15.59 -25.13
C VAL A 4 32.39 14.90 -23.77
N ILE A 5 33.18 15.24 -22.76
CA ILE A 5 32.99 14.76 -21.39
C ILE A 5 31.74 15.40 -20.77
N ALA A 6 31.54 16.71 -20.97
CA ALA A 6 30.36 17.41 -20.49
C ALA A 6 29.07 16.88 -21.15
N ASP A 7 29.07 16.66 -22.46
CA ASP A 7 27.92 16.13 -23.19
C ASP A 7 27.61 14.67 -22.80
N SER A 8 28.64 13.85 -22.59
CA SER A 8 28.44 12.47 -22.13
C SER A 8 27.93 12.41 -20.68
N GLN A 9 28.41 13.28 -19.79
CA GLN A 9 27.87 13.43 -18.44
C GLN A 9 26.42 13.94 -18.42
N ALA A 10 26.07 14.89 -19.29
CA ALA A 10 24.70 15.36 -19.43
C ALA A 10 23.77 14.25 -19.93
N ARG A 11 24.24 13.43 -20.88
CA ARG A 11 23.51 12.27 -21.39
C ARG A 11 23.29 11.21 -20.30
N LEU A 12 24.32 10.90 -19.51
CA LEU A 12 24.21 9.98 -18.38
C LEU A 12 23.23 10.48 -17.32
N LYS A 13 23.27 11.78 -16.98
CA LYS A 13 22.31 12.39 -16.04
C LYS A 13 20.87 12.32 -16.56
N ALA A 14 20.65 12.51 -17.86
CA ALA A 14 19.32 12.39 -18.47
C ALA A 14 18.83 10.94 -18.46
N GLU A 15 19.72 9.98 -18.70
CA GLU A 15 19.43 8.56 -18.65
C GLU A 15 19.11 8.09 -17.22
N ASP A 16 19.87 8.55 -16.23
CA ASP A 16 19.60 8.31 -14.81
C ASP A 16 18.28 8.95 -14.36
N ALA A 17 17.95 10.15 -14.84
CA ALA A 17 16.66 10.77 -14.59
C ALA A 17 15.48 9.97 -15.17
N MET A 18 15.66 9.33 -16.33
CA MET A 18 14.65 8.43 -16.89
C MET A 18 14.57 7.09 -16.14
N ARG A 19 15.68 6.55 -15.65
CA ARG A 19 15.68 5.35 -14.77
C ARG A 19 14.96 5.62 -13.46
N LEU A 20 15.18 6.79 -12.86
CA LEU A 20 14.47 7.26 -11.67
C LEU A 20 12.95 7.32 -11.85
N ARG A 21 12.48 7.83 -12.99
CA ARG A 21 11.05 7.89 -13.36
C ARG A 21 10.40 6.51 -13.49
N LYS A 22 11.15 5.53 -13.95
CA LYS A 22 10.68 4.17 -14.17
C LYS A 22 10.80 3.27 -12.92
N GLY A 23 11.54 3.73 -11.91
CA GLY A 23 11.87 2.92 -10.73
C GLY A 23 12.94 1.85 -10.98
N ASP A 24 13.60 1.88 -12.14
CA ASP A 24 14.64 0.94 -12.56
C ASP A 24 16.03 1.42 -12.10
N LEU A 25 16.16 1.91 -10.86
CA LEU A 25 17.48 2.14 -10.28
C LEU A 25 17.96 0.85 -9.64
N GLU A 26 19.17 0.41 -10.02
CA GLU A 26 19.93 -0.54 -9.24
C GLU A 26 20.09 0.07 -7.83
N GLU A 27 19.32 -0.51 -6.90
CA GLU A 27 19.33 -0.33 -5.45
C GLU A 27 19.74 1.05 -4.92
N ASP A 28 18.83 2.04 -4.85
CA ASP A 28 18.87 2.90 -3.64
C ASP A 28 17.64 3.76 -3.31
N ILE A 29 16.70 4.04 -4.24
CA ILE A 29 15.56 4.93 -3.90
C ILE A 29 14.29 4.18 -3.47
N ASP A 30 14.22 2.88 -3.73
CA ASP A 30 13.19 1.97 -3.20
C ASP A 30 13.37 1.65 -1.68
N ARG A 31 14.27 2.37 -1.00
CA ARG A 31 14.32 2.48 0.47
C ARG A 31 13.21 3.47 0.88
N ASP A 32 12.07 3.05 1.42
CA ASP A 32 12.01 2.72 2.84
C ASP A 32 10.77 1.90 3.24
N SER A 33 10.19 1.15 2.31
CA SER A 33 9.23 0.13 2.72
C SER A 33 9.66 -1.25 2.25
N ALA A 34 10.14 -2.04 3.20
CA ALA A 34 10.34 -3.47 3.04
C ALA A 34 9.07 -4.15 2.46
N TRP A 35 7.90 -3.55 2.69
CA TRP A 35 6.61 -4.01 2.19
C TRP A 35 6.45 -3.83 0.66
N VAL A 36 6.81 -2.68 0.10
CA VAL A 36 6.78 -2.41 -1.35
C VAL A 36 7.75 -3.34 -2.10
N LYS A 37 8.95 -3.56 -1.54
CA LYS A 37 9.91 -4.55 -2.05
C LYS A 37 9.36 -5.97 -2.00
N ARG A 38 8.78 -6.37 -0.86
CA ARG A 38 8.27 -7.73 -0.63
C ARG A 38 7.06 -8.07 -1.50
N LEU A 39 6.23 -7.08 -1.82
CA LEU A 39 5.08 -7.26 -2.72
C LEU A 39 5.41 -7.09 -4.19
N GLY A 40 6.61 -6.63 -4.54
CA GLY A 40 7.01 -6.41 -5.94
C GLY A 40 6.12 -5.40 -6.65
N TRP A 41 5.65 -4.37 -5.94
CA TRP A 41 4.72 -3.35 -6.49
C TRP A 41 5.22 -2.72 -7.80
N VAL A 42 6.54 -2.49 -7.92
CA VAL A 42 7.18 -1.99 -9.15
C VAL A 42 6.88 -2.88 -10.36
N LYS A 43 6.80 -4.21 -10.17
CA LYS A 43 6.46 -5.16 -11.27
C LYS A 43 5.04 -4.97 -11.80
N HIS A 44 4.12 -4.43 -10.99
CA HIS A 44 2.73 -4.23 -11.38
C HIS A 44 2.51 -2.93 -12.17
N PHE A 45 3.44 -1.97 -12.12
CA PHE A 45 3.34 -0.72 -12.90
C PHE A 45 3.85 -0.86 -14.34
N GLY A 46 4.55 -1.96 -14.67
CA GLY A 46 4.99 -2.26 -16.04
C GLY A 46 5.93 -1.20 -16.59
N SER A 47 5.60 -0.62 -17.75
CA SER A 47 6.37 0.45 -18.41
C SER A 47 5.85 1.87 -18.13
N ARG A 48 4.93 2.04 -17.16
CA ARG A 48 4.29 3.33 -16.88
C ARG A 48 5.19 4.19 -16.01
N ASP A 49 5.29 5.47 -16.34
CA ASP A 49 6.10 6.44 -15.59
C ASP A 49 5.47 6.66 -14.19
N LEU A 50 6.27 6.50 -13.14
CA LEU A 50 5.83 6.71 -11.76
C LEU A 50 5.47 8.19 -11.52
N LEU A 51 6.07 9.10 -12.28
CA LEU A 51 5.74 10.52 -12.24
C LEU A 51 4.33 10.75 -12.79
N ASP A 52 3.95 10.11 -13.90
CA ASP A 52 2.59 10.20 -14.45
C ASP A 52 1.56 9.58 -13.49
N VAL A 53 1.92 8.50 -12.80
CA VAL A 53 1.07 7.89 -11.76
C VAL A 53 0.92 8.82 -10.55
N PHE A 54 2.01 9.46 -10.13
CA PHE A 54 2.01 10.44 -9.04
C PHE A 54 1.22 11.69 -9.43
N GLU A 55 1.42 12.22 -10.62
CA GLU A 55 0.69 13.35 -11.18
C GLU A 55 -0.78 13.02 -11.39
N ALA A 56 -1.15 11.82 -11.81
CA ALA A 56 -2.55 11.40 -11.87
C ALA A 56 -3.18 11.32 -10.47
N ALA A 57 -2.44 10.84 -9.47
CA ALA A 57 -2.89 10.81 -8.09
C ALA A 57 -3.02 12.23 -7.48
N GLU A 58 -2.12 13.14 -7.84
CA GLU A 58 -2.17 14.57 -7.52
C GLU A 58 -3.31 15.28 -8.27
N TRP A 59 -3.53 14.96 -9.55
CA TRP A 59 -4.60 15.51 -10.38
C TRP A 59 -5.98 15.12 -9.84
N ILE A 60 -6.10 13.93 -9.25
CA ILE A 60 -7.31 13.52 -8.50
C ILE A 60 -7.47 14.34 -7.20
N ARG A 61 -6.39 14.64 -6.47
CA ARG A 61 -6.42 15.53 -5.30
C ARG A 61 -6.75 16.98 -5.68
N ALA A 62 -6.23 17.47 -6.81
CA ALA A 62 -6.50 18.80 -7.34
C ALA A 62 -7.91 18.89 -7.97
N LYS A 63 -8.39 17.85 -8.63
CA LYS A 63 -9.77 17.76 -9.13
C LYS A 63 -10.77 17.67 -7.99
N ALA A 64 -10.44 17.01 -6.88
CA ALA A 64 -11.20 17.09 -5.65
C ALA A 64 -11.30 18.53 -5.09
N ALA A 65 -10.28 19.37 -5.34
CA ALA A 65 -10.29 20.80 -4.98
C ALA A 65 -10.98 21.71 -6.02
N THR A 66 -11.20 21.24 -7.26
CA THR A 66 -11.71 22.04 -8.40
C THR A 66 -13.10 21.59 -8.89
N ASN A 67 -13.88 20.89 -8.08
CA ASN A 67 -15.22 20.42 -8.46
C ASN A 67 -16.27 21.53 -8.36
N GLY A 68 -16.25 22.43 -9.34
CA GLY A 68 -17.29 23.44 -9.65
C GLY A 68 -18.27 23.02 -10.75
N ARG A 69 -18.54 21.72 -10.93
CA ARG A 69 -19.54 21.19 -11.90
C ARG A 69 -20.63 20.41 -11.13
N ALA A 70 -21.47 21.15 -10.42
CA ALA A 70 -21.89 20.78 -9.08
C ALA A 70 -23.35 20.33 -8.89
N GLN A 71 -23.95 19.47 -9.73
CA GLN A 71 -25.32 19.01 -9.39
C GLN A 71 -25.68 17.55 -9.68
N GLN A 72 -25.27 16.95 -10.80
CA GLN A 72 -25.55 15.51 -11.05
C GLN A 72 -24.40 14.60 -10.60
N GLU A 73 -23.14 15.03 -10.74
CA GLU A 73 -22.00 14.33 -10.15
C GLU A 73 -22.06 14.33 -8.62
N GLY A 74 -22.67 15.35 -8.00
CA GLY A 74 -22.81 15.44 -6.55
C GLY A 74 -23.60 14.28 -5.93
N GLU A 75 -24.72 13.87 -6.53
CA GLU A 75 -25.53 12.73 -6.05
C GLU A 75 -24.86 11.38 -6.28
N GLN A 76 -24.21 11.19 -7.43
CA GLN A 76 -23.48 9.95 -7.70
C GLN A 76 -22.26 9.82 -6.79
N VAL A 77 -21.48 10.90 -6.62
CA VAL A 77 -20.33 10.94 -5.72
C VAL A 77 -20.74 10.78 -4.26
N THR A 78 -21.86 11.36 -3.82
CA THR A 78 -22.38 11.12 -2.46
C THR A 78 -22.84 9.68 -2.29
N ARG A 79 -23.52 9.10 -3.28
CA ARG A 79 -23.96 7.69 -3.25
C ARG A 79 -22.76 6.74 -3.20
N GLU A 80 -21.76 6.94 -4.05
CA GLU A 80 -20.52 6.16 -4.07
C GLU A 80 -19.76 6.27 -2.75
N ARG A 81 -19.63 7.49 -2.21
CA ARG A 81 -19.04 7.70 -0.89
C ARG A 81 -19.79 6.94 0.21
N LEU A 82 -21.11 6.92 0.15
CA LEU A 82 -21.94 6.21 1.13
C LEU A 82 -21.77 4.68 1.03
N LEU A 83 -21.62 4.16 -0.20
CA LEU A 83 -21.31 2.75 -0.45
C LEU A 83 -19.90 2.39 0.06
N LEU A 84 -18.89 3.20 -0.23
CA LEU A 84 -17.52 3.01 0.27
C LEU A 84 -17.47 3.04 1.81
N VAL A 85 -18.19 3.97 2.45
CA VAL A 85 -18.31 3.99 3.92
C VAL A 85 -18.95 2.72 4.44
N ARG A 86 -20.00 2.20 3.78
CA ARG A 86 -20.65 0.94 4.17
C ARG A 86 -19.72 -0.26 3.96
N LEU A 87 -18.94 -0.26 2.89
CA LEU A 87 -17.96 -1.29 2.58
C LEU A 87 -16.83 -1.30 3.62
N GLY A 88 -16.28 -0.13 3.95
CA GLY A 88 -15.28 0.04 5.02
C GLY A 88 -15.78 -0.45 6.38
N LYS A 89 -17.03 -0.12 6.75
CA LYS A 89 -17.66 -0.65 7.98
C LYS A 89 -17.83 -2.17 7.96
N SER A 90 -18.14 -2.74 6.79
CA SER A 90 -18.29 -4.20 6.64
C SER A 90 -16.93 -4.90 6.77
N PHE A 91 -15.88 -4.31 6.20
CA PHE A 91 -14.51 -4.75 6.37
C PHE A 91 -14.07 -4.70 7.84
N ASP A 92 -14.29 -3.57 8.54
CA ASP A 92 -13.95 -3.44 9.96
C ASP A 92 -14.63 -4.52 10.81
N ARG A 93 -15.91 -4.79 10.55
CA ARG A 93 -16.67 -5.86 11.22
C ARG A 93 -16.06 -7.25 10.96
N GLU A 94 -15.61 -7.52 9.74
CA GLU A 94 -14.96 -8.80 9.42
C GLU A 94 -13.62 -8.92 10.14
N VAL A 95 -12.84 -7.83 10.15
CA VAL A 95 -11.57 -7.75 10.88
C VAL A 95 -11.79 -8.03 12.37
N ASP A 96 -12.81 -7.41 12.99
CA ASP A 96 -13.18 -7.68 14.38
C ASP A 96 -13.59 -9.13 14.60
N ARG A 97 -14.38 -9.71 13.69
CA ARG A 97 -14.79 -11.11 13.77
C ARG A 97 -13.59 -12.05 13.73
N CYS A 98 -12.65 -11.83 12.81
CA CYS A 98 -11.43 -12.62 12.69
C CYS A 98 -10.56 -12.49 13.94
N CYS A 99 -10.40 -11.28 14.48
CA CYS A 99 -9.70 -11.05 15.73
C CYS A 99 -10.37 -11.77 16.90
N TRP A 100 -11.70 -11.74 16.99
CA TRP A 100 -12.44 -12.44 18.03
C TRP A 100 -12.25 -13.95 17.94
N ARG A 101 -12.40 -14.53 16.74
CA ARG A 101 -12.17 -15.96 16.49
C ARG A 101 -10.78 -16.39 16.93
N LEU A 102 -9.75 -15.59 16.64
CA LEU A 102 -8.39 -15.88 17.06
C LEU A 102 -8.25 -15.94 18.59
N ASN A 103 -8.94 -15.06 19.32
CA ASN A 103 -8.94 -15.10 20.80
C ASN A 103 -9.74 -16.29 21.36
N SER A 104 -10.61 -16.93 20.56
CA SER A 104 -11.38 -18.11 20.96
C SER A 104 -10.65 -19.43 20.65
N VAL A 105 -9.51 -19.39 19.95
CA VAL A 105 -8.72 -20.59 19.65
C VAL A 105 -8.04 -21.08 20.95
N PRO A 106 -8.06 -22.39 21.24
CA PRO A 106 -7.35 -22.97 22.38
C PRO A 106 -5.87 -22.58 22.42
N THR A 107 -5.34 -22.36 23.62
CA THR A 107 -3.96 -21.89 23.80
C THR A 107 -2.94 -22.87 23.23
N GLU A 108 -3.21 -24.18 23.33
CA GLU A 108 -2.38 -25.24 22.78
C GLU A 108 -2.24 -25.08 21.26
N THR A 109 -3.36 -24.89 20.56
CA THR A 109 -3.38 -24.66 19.11
C THR A 109 -2.61 -23.39 18.75
N LEU A 110 -2.75 -22.32 19.53
CA LEU A 110 -2.00 -21.09 19.33
C LEU A 110 -0.49 -21.27 19.57
N GLN A 111 -0.08 -22.11 20.52
CA GLN A 111 1.33 -22.45 20.76
C GLN A 111 1.93 -23.26 19.61
N TRP A 112 1.15 -24.17 19.01
CA TRP A 112 1.54 -24.87 17.79
C TRP A 112 1.67 -23.92 16.60
N LEU A 113 0.72 -23.00 16.42
CA LEU A 113 0.77 -21.99 15.35
C LEU A 113 1.94 -21.00 15.50
N ALA A 114 2.36 -20.71 16.73
CA ALA A 114 3.53 -19.88 16.99
C ALA A 114 4.85 -20.61 16.78
N SER A 115 4.84 -21.94 16.70
CA SER A 115 6.06 -22.71 16.54
C SER A 115 6.58 -22.64 15.11
N VAL A 116 7.91 -22.55 14.99
CA VAL A 116 8.62 -22.64 13.71
C VAL A 116 8.75 -24.11 13.27
N THR A 117 8.75 -25.05 14.23
CA THR A 117 8.90 -26.48 13.97
C THR A 117 7.61 -27.22 14.26
N ALA A 118 7.25 -28.17 13.39
CA ALA A 118 6.01 -28.95 13.51
C ALA A 118 6.03 -29.97 14.68
N THR A 119 7.17 -30.16 15.34
CA THR A 119 7.37 -31.20 16.35
C THR A 119 7.22 -30.72 17.79
N ASN A 120 7.44 -29.43 18.06
CA ASN A 120 7.39 -28.87 19.41
C ASN A 120 6.52 -27.61 19.43
N PRO A 121 5.63 -27.44 20.42
CA PRO A 121 4.87 -26.20 20.59
C PRO A 121 5.78 -25.07 21.11
N SER A 122 5.46 -23.83 20.72
CA SER A 122 6.11 -22.63 21.27
C SER A 122 5.69 -22.39 22.71
N GLY A 123 6.61 -21.95 23.58
CA GLY A 123 6.28 -21.55 24.95
C GLY A 123 5.35 -20.34 25.03
N MET A 124 5.33 -19.49 24.00
CA MET A 124 4.44 -18.35 23.89
C MET A 124 3.38 -18.60 22.80
N PRO A 125 2.07 -18.50 23.11
CA PRO A 125 1.02 -18.69 22.13
C PRO A 125 1.06 -17.61 21.04
N PHE A 126 0.65 -17.99 19.83
CA PHE A 126 0.45 -17.06 18.73
C PHE A 126 -0.60 -16.04 19.13
N GLY A 127 -0.24 -14.76 19.05
CA GLY A 127 -1.08 -13.68 19.53
C GLY A 127 -0.74 -12.35 18.89
N SER A 128 -1.62 -11.38 19.11
CA SER A 128 -1.50 -10.04 18.55
C SER A 128 -0.42 -9.22 19.29
N LYS A 129 0.86 -9.40 18.96
CA LYS A 129 1.92 -8.52 19.47
C LYS A 129 1.67 -7.10 18.94
N GLY A 130 1.51 -6.10 19.83
CA GLY A 130 1.21 -4.72 19.45
C GLY A 130 -0.17 -4.53 18.80
N LYS A 131 -1.20 -5.16 19.38
CA LYS A 131 -2.58 -5.27 18.85
C LYS A 131 -3.16 -3.96 18.32
N GLU A 132 -3.09 -2.85 19.05
CA GLU A 132 -3.74 -1.60 18.61
C GLU A 132 -3.03 -0.88 17.47
N ALA A 133 -1.70 -0.73 17.55
CA ALA A 133 -0.93 -0.04 16.52
C ALA A 133 -0.91 -0.82 15.19
N SER A 134 -0.75 -2.14 15.26
CA SER A 134 -0.72 -3.01 14.07
C SER A 134 -2.08 -3.09 13.39
N MET A 135 -3.16 -3.21 14.17
CA MET A 135 -4.52 -3.28 13.63
C MET A 135 -4.98 -1.94 13.04
N SER A 136 -4.59 -0.81 13.65
CA SER A 136 -4.87 0.52 13.08
C SER A 136 -4.21 0.70 11.72
N LYS A 137 -2.97 0.25 11.57
CA LYS A 137 -2.26 0.28 10.29
C LYS A 137 -2.89 -0.66 9.27
N TYR A 138 -3.24 -1.88 9.66
CA TYR A 138 -3.91 -2.85 8.79
C TYR A 138 -5.26 -2.33 8.29
N ARG A 139 -6.08 -1.76 9.18
CA ARG A 139 -7.35 -1.12 8.80
C ARG A 139 -7.12 0.02 7.84
N SER A 140 -6.21 0.94 8.14
CA SER A 140 -5.88 2.07 7.27
C SER A 140 -5.49 1.61 5.85
N VAL A 141 -4.65 0.57 5.74
CA VAL A 141 -4.26 0.01 4.43
C VAL A 141 -5.45 -0.67 3.74
N GLY A 142 -6.26 -1.44 4.47
CA GLY A 142 -7.47 -2.08 3.92
C GLY A 142 -8.50 -1.08 3.41
N HIS A 143 -8.76 -0.01 4.16
CA HIS A 143 -9.66 1.08 3.74
C HIS A 143 -9.14 1.79 2.49
N ARG A 144 -7.82 2.03 2.39
CA ARG A 144 -7.22 2.57 1.16
C ARG A 144 -7.41 1.60 -0.01
N TYR A 145 -7.10 0.32 0.18
CA TYR A 145 -7.26 -0.68 -0.87
C TYR A 145 -8.70 -0.71 -1.41
N LEU A 146 -9.70 -0.80 -0.52
CA LEU A 146 -11.12 -0.80 -0.91
C LEU A 146 -11.59 0.48 -1.60
N SER A 147 -10.85 1.58 -1.45
CA SER A 147 -11.17 2.85 -2.09
C SER A 147 -10.52 3.03 -3.46
N PHE A 148 -9.48 2.24 -3.78
CA PHE A 148 -8.62 2.43 -4.96
C PHE A 148 -8.48 1.17 -5.85
N CYS A 149 -8.94 0.00 -5.40
CA CYS A 149 -8.88 -1.28 -6.11
C CYS A 149 -10.26 -1.93 -6.15
#